data_AF-A0A926CI88-F1
#
_entry.id   AF-A0A926CI88-F1
#
_cell.length_a   1.000
_cell.length_b   1.000
_cell.length_c   1.000
_cell.angle_alpha   90.00
_cell.angle_beta   90.00
_cell.angle_gamma   90.00
#
_symmetry.space_group_name_H-M   'P 1'
#
loop_
_entity.id
_entity.type
_entity.pdbx_description
1 polymer ?
#
loop_
_entity_poly.entity_id
_entity_poly.type
_entity_poly.pdbx_seq_one_letter_code
_entity_poly.pdbx_strand_id
1 'polypeptide(L)'
;MKRLLLTLPLILLAACASRTPKKIVVVPAFAPSTSVGEATVRRPEEVRQYRFGRYVDPGSRLVMHEAHPVYRIERTAGWNLRPDGSSNSTRALASVPVTSASPDDAVIAEINKQKAATMVFTEQATTLNQRLTGLTEAVVQTKKMAEQQLLQQRDIAALKSRLNAVEKERAATPSNAASKTPAATEEKW
;
A
#
# COMPACT_ATOMS: atom_id res chain seq x y z
N MET A 1 -59.98 82.52 -3.48
CA MET A 1 -59.15 81.51 -2.76
C MET A 1 -59.90 80.25 -2.31
N LYS A 2 -61.25 80.21 -2.32
CA LYS A 2 -62.05 79.01 -1.92
C LYS A 2 -62.04 77.84 -2.92
N ARG A 3 -61.71 78.07 -4.19
CA ARG A 3 -61.66 77.01 -5.23
C ARG A 3 -60.41 76.14 -5.16
N LEU A 4 -59.33 76.61 -4.51
CA LEU A 4 -58.07 75.87 -4.37
C LEU A 4 -58.11 74.83 -3.22
N LEU A 5 -58.96 75.06 -2.21
CA LEU A 5 -59.11 74.15 -1.07
C LEU A 5 -59.94 72.90 -1.40
N LEU A 6 -60.71 72.94 -2.49
CA LEU A 6 -61.60 71.85 -2.91
C LEU A 6 -60.90 70.84 -3.85
N THR A 7 -59.77 71.20 -4.45
CA THR A 7 -58.97 70.32 -5.32
C THR A 7 -57.90 69.52 -4.57
N LEU A 8 -57.52 69.95 -3.37
CA LEU A 8 -56.52 69.30 -2.53
C LEU A 8 -56.89 67.87 -2.07
N PRO A 9 -58.13 67.56 -1.63
CA PRO A 9 -58.47 66.19 -1.25
C PRO A 9 -58.50 65.26 -2.47
N LEU A 10 -58.91 65.75 -3.65
CA LEU A 10 -59.02 64.93 -4.86
C LEU A 10 -57.66 64.38 -5.34
N ILE A 11 -56.58 65.15 -5.14
CA ILE A 11 -55.22 64.75 -5.51
C ILE A 11 -54.66 63.70 -4.55
N LEU A 12 -55.02 63.76 -3.26
CA LEU A 12 -54.60 62.76 -2.27
C LEU A 12 -55.27 61.39 -2.49
N LEU A 13 -56.52 61.34 -2.97
CA LEU A 13 -57.19 60.06 -3.25
C LEU A 13 -56.66 59.36 -4.51
N ALA A 14 -56.13 60.09 -5.50
CA ALA A 14 -55.54 59.49 -6.71
C ALA A 14 -54.14 58.88 -6.47
N ALA A 15 -53.44 59.27 -5.40
CA ALA A 15 -52.10 58.79 -5.10
C ALA A 15 -52.05 57.38 -4.46
N CYS A 16 -53.17 56.87 -3.93
CA CYS A 16 -53.21 55.58 -3.23
C CYS A 16 -53.43 54.35 -4.12
N ALA A 17 -53.77 54.50 -5.40
CA ALA A 17 -54.07 53.37 -6.29
C ALA A 17 -52.86 52.85 -7.11
N SER A 18 -51.69 53.48 -7.00
CA SER A 18 -50.59 53.29 -7.97
C SER A 18 -49.52 52.26 -7.61
N ARG A 19 -49.65 51.49 -6.51
CA ARG A 19 -48.66 50.44 -6.18
C ARG A 19 -49.33 49.09 -5.98
N THR A 20 -49.52 48.37 -7.09
CA THR A 20 -49.69 46.93 -7.02
C THR A 20 -48.37 46.31 -6.55
N PRO A 21 -48.37 45.45 -5.51
CA PRO A 21 -47.15 44.81 -5.07
C PRO A 21 -46.64 43.89 -6.19
N LYS A 22 -45.42 44.16 -6.65
CA LYS A 22 -44.75 43.33 -7.66
C LYS A 22 -44.61 41.92 -7.06
N LYS A 23 -45.41 40.97 -7.54
CA LYS A 23 -45.38 39.58 -7.08
C LYS A 23 -44.05 38.98 -7.54
N ILE A 24 -43.09 38.87 -6.64
CA ILE A 24 -41.81 38.20 -6.91
C ILE A 24 -42.10 36.71 -6.94
N VAL A 25 -42.23 36.15 -8.14
CA VAL A 25 -42.27 34.71 -8.33
C VAL A 25 -40.83 34.22 -8.31
N VAL A 26 -40.43 33.65 -7.16
CA VAL A 26 -39.16 32.92 -7.06
C VAL A 26 -39.40 31.56 -7.69
N VAL A 27 -39.01 31.39 -8.94
CA VAL A 27 -38.93 30.07 -9.57
C VAL A 27 -37.61 29.46 -9.08
N PRO A 28 -37.63 28.33 -8.33
CA PRO A 28 -36.40 27.64 -8.03
C PRO A 28 -35.80 27.15 -9.36
N ALA A 29 -34.62 27.67 -9.70
CA ALA A 29 -33.86 27.16 -10.83
C ALA A 29 -33.45 25.72 -10.48
N PHE A 30 -34.18 24.74 -11.00
CA PHE A 30 -33.75 23.36 -10.95
C PHE A 30 -32.63 23.22 -11.98
N ALA A 31 -31.38 23.27 -11.51
CA ALA A 31 -30.25 22.89 -12.33
C ALA A 31 -30.34 21.39 -12.62
N PRO A 32 -30.22 20.95 -13.89
CA PRO A 32 -30.20 19.52 -14.19
C PRO A 32 -28.98 18.90 -13.49
N SER A 33 -29.22 17.89 -12.65
CA SER A 33 -28.16 17.12 -12.02
C SER A 33 -27.35 16.42 -13.11
N THR A 34 -26.21 17.01 -13.46
CA THR A 34 -25.27 16.37 -14.36
C THR A 34 -24.51 15.33 -13.55
N SER A 35 -24.20 14.15 -14.11
CA SER A 35 -23.46 13.12 -13.39
C SER A 35 -22.06 13.64 -13.07
N VAL A 36 -21.89 14.07 -11.83
CA VAL A 36 -20.64 14.60 -11.29
C VAL A 36 -19.73 13.40 -11.08
N GLY A 37 -18.73 13.22 -11.96
CA GLY A 37 -17.65 12.26 -11.72
C GLY A 37 -17.05 12.51 -10.33
N GLU A 38 -16.62 11.45 -9.64
CA GLU A 38 -16.22 11.47 -8.21
C GLU A 38 -15.22 12.58 -7.84
N ALA A 39 -14.37 12.98 -8.80
CA ALA A 39 -13.39 14.08 -8.68
C ALA A 39 -14.00 15.50 -8.62
N THR A 40 -15.29 15.65 -8.92
CA THR A 40 -15.96 16.96 -9.01
C THR A 40 -16.81 17.25 -7.77
N VAL A 41 -17.14 16.24 -6.96
CA VAL A 41 -17.91 16.37 -5.70
C VAL A 41 -17.07 16.99 -4.58
N ARG A 42 -15.80 16.56 -4.46
CA ARG A 42 -14.87 17.04 -3.42
C ARG A 42 -13.55 17.46 -4.06
N ARG A 43 -13.07 18.64 -3.68
CA ARG A 43 -11.74 19.12 -4.08
C ARG A 43 -10.67 18.35 -3.30
N PRO A 44 -9.63 17.81 -3.97
CA PRO A 44 -8.51 17.18 -3.29
C PRO A 44 -7.72 18.20 -2.49
N GLU A 45 -6.90 17.69 -1.57
CA GLU A 45 -5.95 18.51 -0.83
C GLU A 45 -4.81 18.95 -1.75
N GLU A 46 -4.44 20.23 -1.65
CA GLU A 46 -3.31 20.78 -2.39
C GLU A 46 -2.08 20.78 -1.48
N VAL A 47 -1.21 19.80 -1.69
CA VAL A 47 0.05 19.65 -0.94
C VAL A 47 1.20 20.21 -1.77
N ARG A 48 1.97 21.13 -1.21
CA ARG A 48 3.16 21.70 -1.84
C ARG A 48 4.42 21.29 -1.09
N GLN A 49 5.41 20.88 -1.85
CA GLN A 49 6.74 20.57 -1.33
C GLN A 49 7.58 21.85 -1.30
N TYR A 50 8.13 22.14 -0.13
CA TYR A 50 9.13 23.17 0.08
C TYR A 50 10.46 22.49 0.40
N ARG A 51 11.55 22.98 -0.17
CA ARG A 51 12.90 22.50 0.15
C ARG A 51 13.58 23.57 0.97
N PHE A 52 13.93 23.23 2.21
CA PHE A 52 14.76 24.07 3.04
C PHE A 52 16.20 23.61 2.92
N GLY A 53 17.13 24.58 2.92
CA GLY A 53 18.55 24.29 2.98
C GLY A 53 18.95 23.78 4.37
N ARG A 54 20.24 23.50 4.54
CA ARG A 54 20.81 23.21 5.86
C ARG A 54 20.67 24.46 6.73
N TYR A 55 20.17 24.32 7.95
CA TYR A 55 20.07 25.44 8.89
C TYR A 55 20.39 25.00 10.31
N VAL A 56 20.89 25.93 11.12
CA VAL A 56 21.14 25.72 12.54
C VAL A 56 19.88 26.11 13.30
N ASP A 57 19.40 25.24 14.18
CA ASP A 57 18.18 25.48 14.96
C ASP A 57 18.35 26.74 15.83
N PRO A 58 17.49 27.76 15.69
CA PRO A 58 17.54 28.96 16.54
C PRO A 58 17.32 28.65 18.03
N GLY A 59 16.62 27.56 18.37
CA GLY A 59 16.42 27.12 19.76
C GLY A 59 17.63 26.40 20.34
N SER A 60 18.49 25.82 19.50
CA SER A 60 19.68 25.07 19.93
C SER A 60 20.80 25.18 18.89
N ARG A 61 21.79 26.05 19.16
CA ARG A 61 22.90 26.32 18.24
C ARG A 61 23.84 25.13 17.99
N LEU A 62 23.70 24.05 18.75
CA LEU A 62 24.46 22.81 18.59
C LEU A 62 23.80 21.82 17.62
N VAL A 63 22.55 22.09 17.21
CA VAL A 63 21.77 21.20 16.32
C VAL A 63 21.70 21.82 14.93
N MET A 64 22.13 21.07 13.92
CA MET A 64 22.03 21.43 12.50
C MET A 64 21.03 20.50 11.81
N HIS A 65 20.00 21.07 11.21
CA HIS A 65 19.08 20.34 10.37
C HIS A 65 19.65 20.24 8.96
N GLU A 66 19.68 19.02 8.43
CA GLU A 66 20.10 18.75 7.05
C GLU A 66 19.02 19.17 6.05
N ALA A 67 19.41 19.37 4.78
CA ALA A 67 18.47 19.78 3.74
C ALA A 67 17.45 18.66 3.49
N HIS A 68 16.18 18.90 3.83
CA HIS A 68 15.10 17.95 3.63
C HIS A 68 13.85 18.64 3.05
N PRO A 69 13.03 17.90 2.28
CA PRO A 69 11.74 18.41 1.84
C PRO A 69 10.76 18.48 3.00
N VAL A 70 9.90 19.49 2.99
CA VAL A 70 8.77 19.66 3.89
C VAL A 70 7.52 19.79 3.05
N TYR A 71 6.52 18.99 3.37
CA TYR A 71 5.22 19.03 2.71
C TYR A 71 4.29 19.91 3.54
N ARG A 72 3.71 20.93 2.91
CA ARG A 72 2.70 21.77 3.53
C ARG A 72 1.40 21.65 2.74
N ILE A 73 0.32 21.52 3.49
CA ILE A 73 -1.03 21.62 2.96
C ILE A 73 -1.30 23.10 2.70
N GLU A 74 -1.38 23.51 1.43
CA GLU A 74 -1.76 24.88 1.04
C GLU A 74 -3.26 25.07 1.04
N ARG A 75 -4.00 24.01 0.68
CA ARG A 75 -5.46 24.03 0.66
C ARG A 75 -6.00 22.68 1.11
N THR A 76 -6.70 22.68 2.23
CA THR A 76 -7.37 21.49 2.76
C THR A 76 -8.46 21.00 1.80
N ALA A 77 -8.63 19.68 1.74
CA ALA A 77 -9.71 19.07 1.00
C ALA A 77 -11.08 19.56 1.50
N GLY A 78 -12.00 19.84 0.56
CA GLY A 78 -13.31 20.37 0.91
C GLY A 78 -14.34 20.18 -0.19
N TRP A 79 -15.61 20.29 0.18
CA TRP A 79 -16.72 20.16 -0.77
C TRP A 79 -16.62 21.22 -1.88
N ASN A 80 -16.97 20.81 -3.09
CA ASN A 80 -17.09 21.73 -4.21
C ASN A 80 -18.48 22.39 -4.17
N LEU A 81 -18.55 23.61 -3.62
CA LEU A 81 -19.79 24.37 -3.51
C LEU A 81 -20.07 25.24 -4.75
N ARG A 82 -19.36 25.00 -5.86
CA ARG A 82 -19.59 25.76 -7.10
C ARG A 82 -20.87 25.25 -7.74
N PRO A 83 -21.85 26.12 -8.03
CA PRO A 83 -23.03 25.71 -8.77
C PRO A 83 -22.61 25.20 -10.14
N ASP A 84 -23.10 24.02 -10.49
CA ASP A 84 -22.89 23.24 -11.71
C ASP A 84 -23.59 23.85 -12.94
N GLY A 85 -23.50 25.17 -13.07
CA GLY A 85 -24.06 25.95 -14.15
C GLY A 85 -23.12 27.06 -14.60
N SER A 86 -22.17 26.73 -15.48
CA SER A 86 -21.57 27.75 -16.37
C SER A 86 -21.65 27.29 -17.83
N SER A 87 -22.83 27.41 -18.42
CA SER A 87 -22.91 27.96 -19.78
C SER A 87 -22.52 29.43 -19.68
N ASN A 88 -21.24 29.71 -19.55
CA ASN A 88 -20.63 30.99 -19.85
C ASN A 88 -19.15 30.70 -20.12
N SER A 89 -18.89 30.45 -21.39
CA SER A 89 -17.61 30.67 -22.04
C SER A 89 -17.23 32.15 -21.89
N THR A 90 -16.83 32.54 -20.69
CA THR A 90 -15.81 33.56 -20.53
C THR A 90 -14.71 32.85 -19.78
N ARG A 91 -13.74 32.44 -20.58
CA ARG A 91 -12.40 32.04 -20.19
C ARG A 91 -11.81 33.17 -19.34
N ALA A 92 -12.20 33.23 -18.08
CA ALA A 92 -11.39 33.84 -17.05
C ALA A 92 -10.10 33.03 -17.10
N LEU A 93 -9.08 33.65 -17.67
CA LEU A 93 -7.70 33.21 -17.58
C LEU A 93 -7.40 33.14 -16.09
N ALA A 94 -7.74 32.02 -15.47
CA ALA A 94 -7.05 31.58 -14.28
C ALA A 94 -5.59 31.60 -14.72
N SER A 95 -4.83 32.52 -14.13
CA SER A 95 -3.40 32.39 -14.01
C SER A 95 -3.15 31.08 -13.28
N VAL A 96 -3.21 29.99 -14.04
CA VAL A 96 -2.53 28.75 -13.71
C VAL A 96 -1.12 29.23 -13.36
N PRO A 97 -0.61 28.98 -12.15
CA PRO A 97 0.82 29.09 -11.97
C PRO A 97 1.38 28.11 -12.99
N VAL A 98 1.91 28.66 -14.09
CA VAL A 98 2.78 27.93 -15.01
C VAL A 98 4.00 27.64 -14.17
N THR A 99 3.86 26.61 -13.33
CA THR A 99 4.98 25.79 -12.97
C THR A 99 5.29 25.15 -14.30
N SER A 100 6.22 25.74 -15.02
CA SER A 100 6.88 25.10 -16.14
C SER A 100 7.63 23.91 -15.56
N ALA A 101 6.88 22.86 -15.16
CA ALA A 101 7.38 21.52 -15.26
C ALA A 101 7.70 21.42 -16.76
N SER A 102 8.99 21.56 -17.09
CA SER A 102 9.47 21.29 -18.43
C SER A 102 8.85 19.96 -18.86
N PRO A 103 8.45 19.76 -20.13
CA PRO A 103 7.99 18.44 -20.59
C PRO A 103 8.92 17.30 -20.13
N ASP A 104 10.20 17.61 -19.90
CA ASP A 104 11.19 16.72 -19.29
C ASP A 104 10.81 16.22 -17.89
N ASP A 105 10.20 17.04 -17.01
CA ASP A 105 9.86 16.65 -15.63
C ASP A 105 8.69 15.66 -15.60
N ALA A 106 7.70 15.83 -16.49
CA ALA A 106 6.63 14.86 -16.68
C ALA A 106 7.15 13.53 -17.25
N VAL A 107 8.09 13.60 -18.20
CA VAL A 107 8.75 12.41 -18.78
C VAL A 107 9.62 11.71 -17.73
N ILE A 108 10.38 12.45 -16.91
CA ILE A 108 11.17 11.91 -15.80
C ILE A 108 10.27 11.24 -14.77
N ALA A 109 9.13 11.83 -14.43
CA ALA A 109 8.16 11.22 -13.51
C ALA A 109 7.60 9.91 -14.08
N GLU A 110 7.30 9.85 -15.38
CA GLU A 110 6.82 8.62 -16.02
C GLU A 110 7.91 7.55 -16.13
N ILE A 111 9.14 7.94 -16.48
CA ILE A 111 10.30 7.03 -16.49
C ILE A 111 10.55 6.47 -15.09
N ASN A 112 10.45 7.28 -14.05
CA ASN A 112 10.62 6.83 -12.67
C ASN A 112 9.51 5.86 -12.24
N LYS A 113 8.27 6.08 -12.66
CA LYS A 113 7.16 5.12 -12.45
C LYS A 113 7.42 3.80 -13.17
N GLN A 114 7.84 3.86 -14.43
CA GLN A 114 8.16 2.67 -15.21
C GLN A 114 9.32 1.90 -14.58
N LYS A 115 10.38 2.60 -14.17
CA LYS A 115 11.53 2.01 -13.46
C LYS A 115 11.10 1.32 -12.16
N ALA A 116 10.25 1.96 -11.36
CA ALA A 116 9.73 1.36 -10.14
C ALA A 116 8.91 0.09 -10.43
N ALA A 117 8.04 0.12 -11.45
CA ALA A 117 7.26 -1.05 -11.88
C ALA A 117 8.17 -2.18 -12.39
N THR A 118 9.20 -1.85 -13.18
CA THR A 118 10.18 -2.83 -13.68
C THR A 118 10.97 -3.45 -12.53
N MET A 119 11.38 -2.68 -11.52
CA MET A 119 12.11 -3.21 -10.37
C MET A 119 11.29 -4.29 -9.65
N VAL A 120 10.02 -4.01 -9.33
CA VAL A 120 9.13 -4.99 -8.70
C VAL A 120 8.98 -6.24 -9.55
N PHE A 121 8.83 -6.08 -10.86
CA PHE A 121 8.75 -7.23 -11.78
C PHE A 121 10.05 -8.06 -11.80
N THR A 122 11.21 -7.41 -11.82
CA THR A 122 12.50 -8.10 -11.80
C THR A 122 12.76 -8.82 -10.47
N GLU A 123 12.35 -8.24 -9.34
CA GLU A 123 12.42 -8.88 -8.02
C GLU A 123 11.52 -10.12 -7.95
N GLN A 124 10.31 -10.04 -8.53
CA GLN A 124 9.43 -11.20 -8.63
C GLN A 124 10.01 -12.29 -9.54
N ALA A 125 10.55 -11.92 -10.70
CA ALA A 125 11.15 -12.87 -11.64
C ALA A 125 12.37 -13.59 -11.04
N THR A 126 13.24 -12.86 -10.33
CA THR A 126 14.41 -13.44 -9.65
C THR A 126 13.98 -14.39 -8.52
N THR A 127 12.99 -14.00 -7.72
CA THR A 127 12.42 -14.87 -6.67
C THR A 127 11.82 -16.15 -7.26
N LEU A 128 11.08 -16.04 -8.36
CA LEU A 128 10.50 -17.20 -9.03
C LEU A 128 11.59 -18.14 -9.56
N ASN A 129 12.63 -17.59 -10.18
CA ASN A 129 13.74 -18.40 -10.67
C ASN A 129 14.47 -19.13 -9.53
N GLN A 130 14.72 -18.46 -8.40
CA GLN A 130 15.29 -19.09 -7.20
C GLN A 130 14.42 -20.21 -6.64
N ARG A 131 13.09 -20.05 -6.67
CA ARG A 131 12.16 -21.11 -6.25
C ARG A 131 12.19 -22.29 -7.20
N LEU A 132 12.27 -22.05 -8.51
CA LEU A 132 12.38 -23.12 -9.51
C LEU A 132 13.69 -23.90 -9.35
N THR A 133 14.82 -23.22 -9.14
CA THR A 133 16.11 -23.89 -8.87
C THR A 133 16.07 -24.68 -7.57
N GLY A 134 15.45 -24.14 -6.52
CA GLY A 134 15.26 -24.86 -5.26
C GLY A 134 14.38 -26.12 -5.43
N LEU A 135 13.33 -26.05 -6.24
CA LEU A 135 12.47 -27.21 -6.54
C LEU A 135 13.21 -28.27 -7.35
N THR A 136 14.01 -27.89 -8.36
CA THR A 136 14.77 -28.87 -9.13
C THR A 136 15.83 -29.56 -8.28
N GLU A 137 16.52 -28.82 -7.41
CA GLU A 137 17.45 -29.39 -6.44
C GLU A 137 16.76 -30.34 -5.46
N ALA A 138 15.60 -29.95 -4.92
CA ALA A 138 14.82 -30.81 -4.02
C ALA A 138 14.42 -32.12 -4.71
N VAL A 139 14.00 -32.09 -5.97
CA VAL A 139 13.68 -33.29 -6.75
C VAL A 139 14.91 -34.19 -6.96
N VAL A 140 16.08 -33.61 -7.21
CA VAL A 140 17.33 -34.38 -7.30
C VAL A 140 17.69 -35.01 -5.95
N GLN A 141 17.49 -34.31 -4.85
CA GLN A 141 17.75 -34.83 -3.51
C GLN A 141 16.78 -35.95 -3.12
N THR A 142 15.48 -35.81 -3.40
CA THR A 142 14.50 -36.88 -3.10
C THR A 142 14.81 -38.14 -3.89
N LYS A 143 15.25 -38.01 -5.14
CA LYS A 143 15.71 -39.15 -5.93
C LYS A 143 16.90 -39.86 -5.27
N LYS A 144 17.92 -39.10 -4.84
CA LYS A 144 19.09 -39.66 -4.14
C LYS A 144 18.70 -40.34 -2.82
N MET A 145 17.80 -39.73 -2.04
CA MET A 145 17.30 -40.32 -0.79
C MET A 145 16.53 -41.62 -1.05
N ALA A 146 15.74 -41.70 -2.11
CA ALA A 146 15.07 -42.92 -2.50
C ALA A 146 16.07 -44.04 -2.89
N GLU A 147 17.12 -43.69 -3.65
CA GLU A 147 18.20 -44.63 -3.97
C GLU A 147 18.95 -45.11 -2.71
N GLN A 148 19.25 -44.20 -1.78
CA GLN A 148 19.85 -44.54 -0.48
C GLN A 148 18.93 -45.43 0.36
N GLN A 149 17.62 -45.17 0.37
CA GLN A 149 16.65 -45.97 1.10
C GLN A 149 16.64 -47.43 0.59
N LEU A 150 16.79 -47.64 -0.72
CA LEU A 150 16.89 -48.99 -1.30
C LEU A 150 18.18 -49.69 -0.88
N LEU A 151 19.30 -48.98 -0.80
CA LEU A 151 20.56 -49.54 -0.31
C LEU A 151 20.46 -49.92 1.17
N GLN A 152 19.93 -49.02 2.00
CA GLN A 152 19.72 -49.28 3.44
C GLN A 152 18.81 -50.49 3.67
N GLN A 153 17.73 -50.63 2.87
CA GLN A 153 16.86 -51.81 2.92
C GLN A 153 17.61 -53.11 2.64
N ARG A 154 18.53 -53.10 1.65
CA ARG A 154 19.37 -54.26 1.34
C ARG A 154 20.33 -54.59 2.48
N ASP A 155 20.98 -53.59 3.06
CA ASP A 155 21.90 -53.79 4.18
C ASP A 155 21.17 -54.33 5.41
N ILE A 156 19.97 -53.82 5.70
CA ILE A 156 19.11 -54.35 6.77
C ILE A 156 18.77 -55.83 6.50
N ALA A 157 18.43 -56.19 5.27
CA ALA A 157 18.15 -57.58 4.91
C ALA A 157 19.38 -58.49 5.08
N ALA A 158 20.57 -58.02 4.70
CA ALA A 158 21.83 -58.74 4.87
C ALA A 158 22.25 -58.86 6.35
N LEU A 159 22.05 -57.82 7.15
CA LEU A 159 22.31 -57.89 8.60
C LEU A 159 21.36 -58.85 9.30
N LYS A 160 20.08 -58.85 8.91
CA LYS A 160 19.09 -59.83 9.40
C LYS A 160 19.52 -61.27 9.10
N SER A 161 20.03 -61.55 7.91
CA SER A 161 20.48 -62.90 7.57
C SER A 161 21.71 -63.33 8.38
N ARG A 162 22.68 -62.42 8.60
CA ARG A 162 23.84 -62.68 9.47
C ARG A 162 23.44 -62.92 10.91
N LEU A 163 22.50 -62.14 11.45
CA LEU A 163 22.01 -62.32 12.81
C LEU A 163 21.36 -63.70 13.00
N ASN A 164 20.51 -64.10 12.05
CA ASN A 164 19.87 -65.43 12.06
C ASN A 164 20.90 -66.57 11.97
N ALA A 165 22.02 -66.38 11.26
CA ALA A 165 23.09 -67.37 11.19
C ALA A 165 23.82 -67.50 12.53
N VAL A 166 24.21 -66.39 13.15
CA VAL A 166 24.86 -66.36 14.47
C VAL A 166 23.93 -66.93 15.55
N GLU A 167 22.63 -66.64 15.48
CA GLU A 167 21.64 -67.20 16.42
C GLU A 167 21.56 -68.72 16.30
N LYS A 168 21.59 -69.27 15.07
CA LYS A 168 21.65 -70.73 14.84
C LYS A 168 22.93 -71.35 15.38
N GLU A 169 24.08 -70.71 15.21
CA GLU A 169 25.36 -71.17 15.76
C GLU A 169 25.35 -71.20 17.29
N ARG A 170 24.77 -70.16 17.92
CA ARG A 170 24.61 -70.11 19.38
C ARG A 170 23.63 -71.17 19.88
N ALA A 171 22.54 -71.43 19.16
CA ALA A 171 21.58 -72.49 19.50
C ALA A 171 22.14 -73.90 19.31
N ALA A 172 23.06 -74.09 18.35
CA ALA A 172 23.73 -75.36 18.10
C ALA A 172 24.93 -75.63 19.03
N THR A 173 25.43 -74.61 19.73
CA THR A 173 26.49 -74.75 20.73
C THR A 173 25.84 -75.11 22.09
N PRO A 174 25.90 -76.37 22.55
CA PRO A 174 25.40 -76.70 23.89
C PRO A 174 26.22 -75.93 24.93
N SER A 175 25.53 -75.34 25.90
CA SER A 175 26.10 -74.75 27.10
C SER A 175 26.96 -75.78 27.83
N ASN A 176 28.25 -75.85 27.48
CA ASN A 176 29.28 -76.48 28.29
C ASN A 176 30.33 -75.43 28.64
N ALA A 177 29.88 -74.38 29.31
CA ALA A 177 30.72 -73.49 30.08
C ALA A 177 30.24 -73.57 31.54
N ALA A 178 30.48 -74.74 32.15
CA ALA A 178 30.77 -74.76 33.57
C ALA A 178 31.98 -73.85 33.78
N SER A 179 31.72 -72.64 34.25
CA SER A 179 32.74 -71.71 34.71
C SER A 179 33.55 -72.42 35.79
N LYS A 180 34.71 -72.96 35.42
CA LYS A 180 35.76 -73.30 36.36
C LYS A 180 36.18 -71.98 37.02
N THR A 181 35.72 -71.79 38.25
CA THR A 181 36.34 -70.89 39.22
C THR A 181 37.85 -71.16 39.21
N PRO A 182 38.73 -70.20 38.92
CA PRO A 182 40.10 -70.34 39.36
C PRO A 182 40.07 -70.20 40.89
N ALA A 183 40.35 -71.31 41.57
CA ALA A 183 40.61 -71.31 43.00
C ALA A 183 41.73 -70.29 43.27
N ALA A 184 41.40 -69.23 43.98
CA ALA A 184 42.39 -68.34 44.56
C ALA A 184 43.20 -69.17 45.56
N THR A 185 44.49 -69.35 45.27
CA THR A 185 45.47 -69.92 46.18
C THR A 185 45.58 -69.00 47.38
N GLU A 186 45.15 -69.47 48.55
CA GLU A 186 45.43 -68.83 49.84
C GLU A 186 46.95 -68.88 50.09
N GLU A 187 47.61 -67.73 50.00
CA GLU A 187 48.93 -67.54 50.58
C GLU A 187 48.78 -67.35 52.10
N LYS A 188 49.35 -68.32 52.83
CA LYS A 188 49.57 -68.32 54.27
C LYS A 188 50.40 -67.13 54.73
N TRP A 189 49.99 -66.52 55.84
CA TRP A 189 50.91 -66.04 56.88
C TRP A 189 51.16 -67.18 57.88
#